data_AF-A0AAD6VXZ9-F1
#
_entry.id   AF-A0AAD6VXZ9-F1
#
_cell.length_a   1.000
_cell.length_b   1.000
_cell.length_c   1.000
_cell.angle_alpha   90.00
_cell.angle_beta   90.00
_cell.angle_gamma   90.00
#
_symmetry.space_group_name_H-M   'P 1'
#
loop_
_entity.id
_entity.type
_entity.pdbx_description
1 polymer ?
#
loop_
_entity_poly.entity_id
_entity_poly.type
_entity_poly.pdbx_seq_one_letter_code
_entity_poly.pdbx_strand_id
1 'polypeptide(L)'
;MAGPFHSKAAKIFIVVEGEGYFEMACPHHSTSSGSSSPTYQNISSHLRRGTIFIAPASYPVAIVASNNSTLKLLCFEVNAQANIRYTLAGKGNVIDAMHIEAKELAFGVAGIEVEQIFRNQMDCFFFPGPSTRQQRQGSRADT
;
A
#
# COMPACT_ATOMS: atom_id res chain seq x y z
N MET A 1 1.39 -0.05 -10.20
CA MET A 1 0.99 0.38 -8.84
C MET A 1 2.22 0.41 -7.97
N ALA A 2 2.43 1.48 -7.19
CA ALA A 2 3.29 1.42 -6.01
C ALA A 2 2.49 0.71 -4.90
N GLY A 3 2.97 -0.44 -4.46
CA GLY A 3 2.31 -1.27 -3.45
C GLY A 3 2.15 -0.56 -2.11
N PRO A 4 1.26 -1.06 -1.23
CA PRO A 4 1.03 -0.45 0.07
C PRO A 4 2.32 -0.45 0.91
N PHE A 5 2.70 0.71 1.43
CA PHE A 5 3.82 0.85 2.35
C PHE A 5 3.51 1.92 3.39
N HIS A 6 4.17 1.86 4.55
CA HIS A 6 4.27 2.98 5.47
C HIS A 6 5.74 3.38 5.68
N SER A 7 5.98 4.58 6.21
CA SER A 7 7.33 5.14 6.34
C SER A 7 7.49 5.90 7.64
N LYS A 8 8.73 6.02 8.16
CA LYS A 8 9.01 6.86 9.34
C LYS A 8 8.99 8.36 9.04
N ALA A 9 9.29 8.74 7.80
CA ALA A 9 9.20 10.12 7.33
C ALA A 9 7.84 10.43 6.73
N ALA A 10 7.33 11.64 7.00
CA ALA A 10 6.18 12.18 6.29
C ALA A 10 6.57 12.50 4.84
N LYS A 11 5.64 12.27 3.91
CA LYS A 11 5.87 12.47 2.47
C LYS A 11 4.89 13.48 1.91
N ILE A 12 5.40 14.42 1.13
CA ILE A 12 4.61 15.39 0.36
C ILE A 12 4.75 14.99 -1.10
N PHE A 13 3.68 14.48 -1.69
CA PHE A 13 3.63 14.07 -3.09
C PHE A 13 2.99 15.16 -3.94
N ILE A 14 3.61 15.45 -5.08
CA ILE A 14 3.12 16.39 -6.08
C ILE A 14 3.05 15.66 -7.41
N VAL A 15 1.87 15.64 -8.04
CA VAL A 15 1.71 15.04 -9.37
C VAL A 15 2.27 15.99 -10.43
N VAL A 16 3.36 15.58 -11.07
CA VAL A 16 4.00 16.37 -12.12
C VAL A 16 3.50 15.98 -13.52
N GLU A 17 3.05 14.74 -13.70
CA GLU A 17 2.52 14.22 -14.97
C GLU A 17 1.61 13.00 -14.73
N GLY A 18 0.65 12.79 -15.63
CA GLY A 18 -0.23 11.63 -15.64
C GLY A 18 -1.37 11.68 -14.64
N GLU A 19 -2.06 10.55 -14.54
CA GLU A 19 -3.29 10.38 -13.77
C GLU A 19 -3.28 9.06 -12.98
N GLY A 20 -4.10 9.01 -11.94
CA GLY A 20 -4.22 7.84 -11.09
C GLY A 20 -5.10 8.09 -9.88
N TYR A 21 -4.84 7.33 -8.83
CA TYR A 21 -5.43 7.56 -7.51
C TYR A 21 -4.47 7.07 -6.42
N PHE A 22 -4.69 7.52 -5.20
CA PHE A 22 -4.07 6.94 -4.01
C PHE A 22 -5.13 6.45 -3.04
N GLU A 23 -4.73 5.52 -2.19
CA GLU A 23 -5.49 5.08 -1.02
C GLU A 23 -4.56 5.12 0.19
N MET A 24 -5.08 5.59 1.33
CA MET A 24 -4.32 5.74 2.56
C MET A 24 -5.17 5.34 3.76
N ALA A 25 -4.62 4.50 4.63
CA ALA A 25 -5.24 4.15 5.90
C ALA A 25 -4.87 5.18 6.98
N CYS A 26 -5.88 5.88 7.51
CA CYS A 26 -5.74 6.92 8.52
C CYS A 26 -6.29 6.42 9.86
N PRO A 27 -5.47 6.24 10.92
CA PRO A 27 -5.99 5.92 12.25
C PRO A 27 -6.90 7.05 12.76
N HIS A 28 -8.10 6.68 13.18
CA HIS A 28 -9.06 7.58 13.80
C HIS A 28 -9.25 7.18 15.27
N HIS A 29 -9.02 8.13 16.19
CA HIS A 29 -9.29 7.94 17.62
C HIS A 29 -10.73 8.37 17.91
N SER A 30 -11.63 7.40 18.06
CA SER A 30 -12.96 7.66 18.61
C SER A 30 -12.80 8.05 20.08
N THR A 31 -13.14 9.28 20.44
CA THR A 31 -13.06 9.80 21.83
C THR A 31 -14.18 9.29 22.75
N SER A 32 -15.02 8.38 22.29
CA SER A 32 -16.11 7.80 23.10
C SER A 32 -15.61 6.63 23.94
N SER A 33 -15.58 6.84 25.26
CA SER A 33 -15.27 5.89 26.33
C SER A 33 -16.02 4.56 26.20
N GLY A 34 -15.30 3.47 25.95
CA GLY A 34 -15.79 2.09 26.05
C GLY A 34 -15.38 1.23 24.86
N SER A 35 -14.29 0.47 25.00
CA SER A 35 -13.57 -0.33 23.97
C SER A 35 -12.78 0.49 22.94
N SER A 36 -11.49 0.74 23.25
CA SER A 36 -10.58 1.57 22.46
C SER A 36 -9.87 0.80 21.35
N SER A 37 -10.61 0.07 20.51
CA SER A 37 -9.99 -0.52 19.32
C SER A 37 -9.70 0.60 18.30
N PRO A 38 -8.46 0.75 17.82
CA PRO A 38 -8.15 1.75 16.81
C PRO A 38 -8.97 1.45 15.54
N THR A 39 -9.63 2.47 15.00
CA THR A 39 -10.31 2.37 13.70
C THR A 39 -9.46 3.03 12.63
N TYR A 40 -9.56 2.55 11.40
CA TYR A 40 -8.86 3.14 10.26
C TYR A 40 -9.88 3.67 9.26
N GLN A 41 -9.78 4.95 8.94
CA GLN A 41 -10.52 5.59 7.87
C GLN A 41 -9.75 5.44 6.55
N ASN A 42 -10.43 5.00 5.50
CA ASN A 42 -9.88 5.04 4.14
C ASN A 42 -9.95 6.47 3.61
N ILE A 43 -8.79 7.03 3.28
CA ILE A 43 -8.66 8.31 2.57
C ILE A 43 -8.19 8.02 1.15
N SER A 44 -9.00 8.37 0.17
CA SER A 44 -8.68 8.19 -1.24
C SER A 44 -9.03 9.41 -2.06
N SER A 45 -8.29 9.63 -3.15
CA SER A 45 -8.59 10.69 -4.12
C SER A 45 -7.94 10.41 -5.46
N HIS A 46 -8.54 10.95 -6.52
CA HIS A 46 -7.94 11.01 -7.84
C HIS A 46 -6.70 11.90 -7.87
N LEU A 47 -5.73 11.47 -8.65
CA LEU A 47 -4.49 12.16 -8.93
C LEU A 47 -4.52 12.67 -10.37
N ARG A 48 -4.22 13.95 -10.54
CA ARG A 48 -3.97 14.62 -11.83
C ARG A 48 -2.84 15.62 -11.65
N ARG A 49 -2.22 16.08 -12.73
CA ARG A 49 -1.17 17.10 -12.68
C ARG A 49 -1.57 18.28 -11.77
N GLY A 50 -0.71 18.64 -10.84
CA GLY A 50 -0.93 19.69 -9.85
C GLY A 50 -1.60 19.23 -8.55
N THR A 51 -2.12 18.00 -8.46
CA THR A 51 -2.59 17.44 -7.18
C THR A 51 -1.42 17.31 -6.20
N ILE A 52 -1.65 17.74 -4.96
CA ILE A 52 -0.74 17.55 -3.83
C ILE A 52 -1.45 16.71 -2.78
N PHE A 53 -0.77 15.69 -2.25
CA PHE A 53 -1.27 14.95 -1.08
C PHE A 53 -0.13 14.62 -0.12
N ILE A 54 -0.48 14.44 1.15
CA ILE A 54 0.46 14.19 2.23
C ILE A 54 0.20 12.80 2.79
N ALA A 55 1.24 11.98 2.86
CA ALA A 55 1.24 10.74 3.62
C ALA A 55 2.03 10.96 4.91
N PRO A 56 1.35 11.09 6.07
CA PRO A 56 2.04 11.24 7.35
C PRO A 56 2.90 10.02 7.69
N ALA A 57 3.83 10.19 8.63
CA ALA A 57 4.64 9.09 9.14
C ALA A 57 3.73 7.99 9.74
N SER A 58 4.04 6.73 9.43
CA SER A 58 3.32 5.52 9.85
C SER A 58 1.95 5.28 9.22
N TYR A 59 1.52 6.09 8.24
CA TYR A 59 0.24 5.89 7.54
C TYR A 59 0.49 5.03 6.29
N PRO A 60 -0.12 3.84 6.18
CA PRO A 60 -0.02 3.02 4.97
C PRO A 60 -0.62 3.74 3.77
N VAL A 61 0.10 3.80 2.66
CA VAL A 61 -0.34 4.39 1.40
C VAL A 61 -0.03 3.48 0.22
N ALA A 62 -0.98 3.37 -0.71
CA ALA A 62 -0.80 2.75 -2.02
C ALA A 62 -1.12 3.77 -3.12
N ILE A 63 -0.40 3.71 -4.26
CA ILE A 63 -0.57 4.66 -5.35
C ILE A 63 -0.68 3.93 -6.68
N VAL A 64 -1.74 4.22 -7.43
CA VAL A 64 -2.10 3.50 -8.64
C VAL A 64 -2.13 4.47 -9.82
N ALA A 65 -1.31 4.23 -10.83
CA ALA A 65 -1.40 4.93 -12.11
C ALA A 65 -2.62 4.45 -12.89
N SER A 66 -3.23 5.33 -13.69
CA SER A 66 -4.26 4.95 -14.66
C SER A 66 -3.66 4.06 -15.76
N ASN A 67 -4.51 3.32 -16.49
CA ASN A 67 -4.03 2.41 -17.56
C ASN A 67 -3.55 3.18 -18.81
N ASN A 68 -3.88 4.45 -18.88
CA ASN A 68 -3.83 5.31 -20.05
C ASN A 68 -2.75 6.40 -19.93
N SER A 69 -2.02 6.45 -18.80
CA SER A 69 -0.91 7.38 -18.63
C SER A 69 0.11 6.88 -17.62
N THR A 70 1.38 7.25 -17.82
CA THR A 70 2.41 7.09 -16.79
C THR A 70 2.24 8.18 -15.74
N LEU A 71 2.02 7.79 -14.49
CA LEU A 71 1.96 8.72 -13.36
C LEU A 71 3.37 9.06 -12.87
N LYS A 72 3.74 10.34 -12.87
CA LYS A 72 5.01 10.84 -12.33
C LYS A 72 4.74 11.72 -11.10
N LEU A 73 5.47 11.45 -10.02
CA LEU A 73 5.34 12.13 -8.73
C LEU A 73 6.68 12.72 -8.32
N LEU A 74 6.68 13.98 -7.89
CA LEU A 74 7.75 14.55 -7.07
C LEU A 74 7.41 14.28 -5.60
N CYS A 75 8.36 13.79 -4.82
CA CYS A 75 8.16 13.43 -3.42
C CYS A 75 9.22 14.11 -2.55
N PHE A 76 8.78 14.96 -1.60
CA PHE A 76 9.62 15.47 -0.53
C PHE A 76 9.43 14.64 0.73
N GLU A 77 10.53 14.23 1.36
CA GLU A 77 10.50 13.52 2.65
C GLU A 77 10.89 14.47 3.79
N VAL A 78 10.02 14.60 4.78
CA VAL A 78 10.24 15.40 5.99
C VAL A 78 10.62 14.47 7.13
N ASN A 79 11.66 14.81 7.90
CA ASN A 79 12.29 13.95 8.91
C ASN A 79 12.83 12.65 8.32
N ALA A 80 13.58 12.76 7.22
CA ALA A 80 14.04 11.63 6.41
C ALA A 80 15.26 10.87 6.98
N GLN A 81 15.87 11.36 8.07
CA GLN A 81 17.05 10.71 8.65
C GLN A 81 16.71 9.28 9.07
N ALA A 82 17.48 8.30 8.57
CA ALA A 82 17.25 6.87 8.79
C ALA A 82 15.81 6.40 8.43
N ASN A 83 15.19 7.07 7.45
CA ASN A 83 13.86 6.69 7.00
C ASN A 83 13.88 5.34 6.27
N ILE A 84 12.96 4.47 6.65
CA ILE A 84 12.72 3.17 6.03
C ILE A 84 11.28 3.16 5.51
N ARG A 85 11.08 2.57 4.33
CA ARG A 85 9.76 2.23 3.79
C ARG A 85 9.48 0.77 4.09
N TYR A 86 8.48 0.51 4.91
CA TYR A 86 8.01 -0.82 5.25
C TYR A 86 6.89 -1.20 4.30
N THR A 87 7.16 -2.13 3.39
CA THR A 87 6.17 -2.63 2.44
C THR A 87 5.22 -3.61 3.13
N LEU A 88 3.94 -3.51 2.81
CA LEU A 88 2.89 -4.39 3.35
C LEU A 88 2.51 -5.52 2.38
N ALA A 89 3.02 -5.48 1.15
CA ALA A 89 2.83 -6.51 0.14
C ALA A 89 4.03 -6.56 -0.81
N GLY A 90 4.14 -7.65 -1.56
CA GLY A 90 5.24 -7.93 -2.46
C GLY A 90 6.45 -8.54 -1.75
N LYS A 91 7.49 -8.87 -2.52
CA LYS A 91 8.66 -9.57 -2.00
C LYS A 91 9.39 -8.72 -0.94
N GLY A 92 9.67 -9.31 0.22
CA GLY A 92 10.36 -8.65 1.34
C GLY A 92 9.45 -7.75 2.16
N ASN A 93 8.14 -8.02 2.16
CA ASN A 93 7.18 -7.26 2.98
C ASN A 93 7.33 -7.60 4.47
N VAL A 94 6.75 -6.78 5.35
CA VAL A 94 6.87 -6.95 6.81
C VAL A 94 6.34 -8.28 7.33
N ILE A 95 5.39 -8.91 6.63
CA ILE A 95 4.84 -10.22 7.00
C ILE A 95 5.86 -11.33 6.72
N ASP A 96 6.73 -11.16 5.72
CA ASP A 96 7.80 -12.12 5.41
C ASP A 96 8.79 -12.27 6.58
N ALA A 97 8.96 -11.21 7.39
CA ALA A 97 9.84 -11.20 8.55
C ALA A 97 9.23 -11.86 9.81
N MET A 98 7.94 -12.19 9.78
CA MET A 98 7.28 -12.84 10.91
C MET A 98 7.59 -14.34 10.96
N HIS A 99 7.77 -14.88 12.17
CA HIS A 99 7.80 -16.32 12.40
C HIS A 99 6.45 -16.95 12.02
N ILE A 100 6.46 -18.24 11.66
CA ILE A 100 5.27 -18.92 11.14
C ILE A 100 4.14 -18.99 12.17
N GLU A 101 4.50 -19.16 13.45
CA GLU A 101 3.58 -19.16 14.58
C GLU A 101 2.97 -17.77 14.81
N ALA A 102 3.75 -16.71 14.60
CA ALA A 102 3.26 -15.34 14.70
C ALA A 102 2.28 -15.00 13.56
N LYS A 103 2.51 -15.51 12.35
CA LYS A 103 1.56 -15.41 11.23
C LYS A 103 0.24 -16.12 11.59
N GLU A 104 0.33 -17.32 12.14
CA GLU A 104 -0.86 -18.09 12.53
C GLU A 104 -1.72 -17.36 13.55
N LEU A 105 -1.09 -16.85 14.61
CA LEU A 105 -1.79 -16.09 15.65
C LEU A 105 -2.34 -14.75 15.15
N ALA A 106 -1.63 -14.06 14.26
CA ALA A 106 -2.05 -12.75 13.75
C ALA A 106 -3.24 -12.83 12.79
N PHE A 107 -3.31 -13.88 11.97
CA PHE A 107 -4.30 -14.01 10.91
C PHE A 107 -5.40 -15.04 11.21
N GLY A 108 -5.25 -15.87 12.24
CA GLY A 108 -6.26 -16.86 12.65
C GLY A 108 -6.43 -18.03 11.68
N VAL A 109 -5.43 -18.27 10.82
CA VAL A 109 -5.34 -19.37 9.84
C VAL A 109 -3.93 -19.95 9.87
N ALA A 110 -3.71 -21.13 9.29
CA ALA A 110 -2.40 -21.79 9.33
C ALA A 110 -1.27 -20.88 8.81
N GLY A 111 -0.14 -20.80 9.53
CA GLY A 111 0.95 -19.88 9.14
C GLY A 111 1.51 -20.15 7.73
N ILE A 112 1.48 -21.41 7.27
CA ILE A 112 1.85 -21.81 5.90
C ILE A 112 0.90 -21.19 4.87
N GLU A 113 -0.40 -21.12 5.17
CA GLU A 113 -1.40 -20.52 4.29
C GLU A 113 -1.15 -19.02 4.13
N VAL A 114 -0.87 -18.31 5.23
CA VAL A 114 -0.46 -16.90 5.21
C VAL A 114 0.78 -16.71 4.32
N GLU A 115 1.80 -17.55 4.51
CA GLU A 115 3.04 -17.48 3.74
C GLU A 115 2.83 -17.68 2.24
N GLN A 116 1.97 -18.63 1.86
CA GLN A 116 1.59 -18.86 0.46
C GLN A 116 0.87 -17.65 -0.14
N ILE A 117 -0.06 -17.02 0.60
CA ILE A 117 -0.79 -15.84 0.14
C ILE A 117 0.16 -14.66 -0.11
N PHE A 118 1.01 -14.33 0.85
CA PHE A 118 1.93 -13.19 0.75
C PHE A 118 3.04 -13.41 -0.29
N ARG A 119 3.41 -14.68 -0.57
CA ARG A 119 4.31 -15.05 -1.67
C ARG A 119 3.64 -15.13 -3.05
N ASN A 120 2.37 -14.76 -3.21
CA ASN A 120 1.79 -14.70 -4.57
C ASN A 120 2.21 -13.45 -5.36
N GLN A 121 2.86 -12.46 -4.72
CA GLN A 121 3.40 -11.27 -5.36
C GLN A 121 4.93 -11.27 -5.28
N MET A 122 5.60 -11.55 -6.41
CA MET A 122 7.06 -11.67 -6.49
C MET A 122 7.80 -10.35 -6.72
N ASP A 123 7.09 -9.33 -7.21
CA ASP A 123 7.66 -8.00 -7.41
C ASP A 123 7.78 -7.25 -6.08
N CYS A 124 8.69 -6.28 -6.03
CA CYS A 124 8.91 -5.41 -4.87
C CYS A 124 8.68 -3.95 -5.25
N PHE A 125 8.08 -3.17 -4.34
CA PHE A 125 7.68 -1.76 -4.50
C PHE A 125 6.66 -1.47 -5.59
N PHE A 126 6.89 -1.90 -6.83
CA PHE A 126 6.00 -1.67 -7.97
C PHE A 126 5.53 -2.99 -8.56
N PHE A 127 4.22 -3.12 -8.76
CA PHE A 127 3.61 -4.29 -9.39
C PHE A 127 2.38 -3.93 -10.24
N PRO A 128 1.87 -4.84 -11.09
CA PRO A 128 0.70 -4.58 -11.94
C PRO A 128 -0.49 -4.03 -11.14
N GLY A 129 -1.15 -3.01 -11.69
CA GLY A 129 -2.35 -2.43 -11.08
C GLY A 129 -3.59 -3.33 -11.23
N PRO A 130 -4.69 -3.02 -10.53
CA PRO A 130 -5.90 -3.85 -10.51
C PRO A 130 -6.47 -4.17 -11.89
N SER A 131 -6.49 -3.20 -12.81
CA SER A 131 -7.02 -3.36 -14.17
C SER A 131 -6.19 -4.31 -15.05
N THR A 132 -4.87 -4.36 -14.84
CA THR A 132 -3.98 -5.27 -15.58
C THR A 132 -4.21 -6.74 -15.15
N ARG A 133 -4.68 -6.98 -13.92
CA ARG A 133 -4.92 -8.33 -13.38
C ARG A 133 -6.21 -8.95 -13.94
N GLN A 134 -7.26 -8.16 -14.15
CA GLN A 134 -8.52 -8.64 -14.76
C GLN A 134 -8.33 -9.08 -16.22
N GLN A 135 -7.56 -8.33 -17.01
CA GLN A 135 -7.26 -8.74 -18.40
C GLN A 135 -6.44 -10.04 -18.47
N ARG A 136 -5.51 -10.26 -17.54
CA ARG A 136 -4.71 -11.50 -17.48
C ARG A 136 -5.49 -12.74 -17.02
N GLN A 137 -6.58 -12.58 -16.26
CA GLN A 137 -7.48 -13.69 -15.91
C GLN A 137 -8.45 -14.01 -17.05
N GLY A 138 -8.88 -13.01 -17.84
CA GLY A 138 -9.72 -13.24 -19.02
C GLY A 138 -8.99 -14.02 -20.13
N SER A 139 -7.71 -13.75 -20.38
CA SER A 139 -6.94 -14.47 -21.43
C SER A 139 -6.52 -15.89 -21.06
N ARG A 140 -6.81 -16.39 -19.85
CA ARG A 140 -6.47 -17.75 -19.41
C ARG A 140 -7.65 -18.72 -19.43
N ALA A 141 -8.85 -18.23 -19.76
CA ALA A 141 -10.07 -19.03 -19.90
C ALA A 141 -10.36 -19.43 -21.36
N ASP A 142 -9.58 -18.92 -22.33
CA ASP A 142 -9.74 -19.17 -23.78
C ASP A 142 -8.58 -20.01 -24.36
N THR A 143 -8.22 -21.12 -23.70
CA THR A 143 -7.37 -22.19 -24.27
C THR A 143 -7.81 -23.55 -23.80
#